data_AF-A0A2V9H2B4-F1
#
_entry.id   AF-A0A2V9H2B4-F1
#
_cell.length_a   1.000
_cell.length_b   1.000
_cell.length_c   1.000
_cell.angle_alpha   90.00
_cell.angle_beta   90.00
_cell.angle_gamma   90.00
#
_symmetry.space_group_name_H-M   'P 1'
#
loop_
_entity.id
_entity.type
_entity.pdbx_description
1 polymer ?
#
loop_
_entity_poly.entity_id
_entity_poly.type
_entity_poly.pdbx_seq_one_letter_code
_entity_poly.pdbx_strand_id
1 'polypeptide(L)' 'DGNLSLTRLKKKAETLRPAVRDVFTGDIGTVRFTRDSRQRVSALVLNAGRIRNFRFEKRVD' A
#
# COMPACT_ATOMS: atom_id res chain seq x y z
N ASP A 1 -3.97 13.79 10.63
CA ASP A 1 -5.21 12.98 10.71
C ASP A 1 -4.98 11.46 10.78
N GLY A 2 -3.73 10.96 10.77
CA GLY A 2 -3.42 9.54 11.03
C GLY A 2 -3.86 8.53 9.98
N ASN A 3 -4.66 8.94 8.99
CA ASN A 3 -5.23 8.08 7.97
C ASN A 3 -4.28 7.84 6.80
N LEU A 4 -4.28 6.61 6.28
CA LEU A 4 -3.54 6.25 5.08
C LEU A 4 -4.44 6.37 3.85
N SER A 5 -4.02 7.12 2.83
CA SER A 5 -4.76 7.27 1.58
C SER A 5 -3.98 6.75 0.38
N LEU A 6 -4.71 6.22 -0.61
CA LEU A 6 -4.19 5.77 -1.89
C LEU A 6 -4.75 6.64 -3.02
N THR A 7 -3.87 7.34 -3.70
CA THR A 7 -4.20 8.10 -4.91
C THR A 7 -3.82 7.30 -6.14
N ARG A 8 -4.72 7.25 -7.12
CA ARG A 8 -4.48 6.60 -8.42
C ARG A 8 -4.85 7.57 -9.54
N LEU A 9 -4.09 7.55 -10.64
CA LEU A 9 -4.20 8.54 -11.72
C LEU A 9 -5.64 8.81 -12.21
N LYS A 10 -6.50 7.79 -12.26
CA LYS A 10 -7.88 7.88 -12.79
C LYS A 10 -8.97 7.63 -11.74
N LYS A 11 -8.67 7.71 -10.45
CA LYS A 11 -9.65 7.47 -9.37
C LYS A 11 -9.51 8.53 -8.29
N LYS A 12 -10.62 8.81 -7.59
CA LYS A 12 -10.59 9.61 -6.37
C LYS A 12 -9.65 8.96 -5.35
N ALA A 13 -8.99 9.79 -4.53
CA ALA A 13 -8.22 9.31 -3.41
C ALA A 13 -9.11 8.46 -2.50
N GLU A 14 -8.55 7.34 -2.07
CA GLU A 14 -9.25 6.33 -1.30
C GLU A 14 -8.60 6.20 0.06
N THR A 15 -9.37 6.34 1.15
CA THR A 15 -8.87 6.07 2.50
C THR A 15 -8.80 4.57 2.73
N LEU A 16 -7.61 4.08 3.06
CA LEU A 16 -7.39 2.67 3.35
C LEU A 16 -7.72 2.35 4.81
N ARG A 17 -8.28 1.17 5.03
CA ARG A 17 -8.65 0.64 6.34
C ARG A 17 -7.53 -0.28 6.85
N PRO A 18 -7.00 -0.08 8.07
CA PRO A 18 -6.01 -1.00 8.62
C PRO A 18 -6.65 -2.37 8.84
N ALA A 19 -5.94 -3.44 8.47
CA ALA A 19 -6.34 -4.81 8.78
C ALA A 19 -5.46 -5.38 9.90
N VAL A 20 -4.15 -5.33 9.69
CA VAL A 20 -3.12 -5.65 10.69
C VAL A 20 -1.90 -4.75 10.43
N ARG A 21 -0.85 -4.85 11.25
CA ARG A 21 0.38 -4.07 11.06
C ARG A 21 0.88 -4.19 9.62
N ASP A 22 1.13 -3.04 9.00
CA ASP A 22 1.60 -2.88 7.61
C ASP A 22 0.66 -3.41 6.52
N VAL A 23 -0.54 -3.91 6.86
CA VAL A 23 -1.53 -4.42 5.90
C VAL A 23 -2.79 -3.58 5.96
N PHE A 24 -3.17 -3.06 4.82
CA PHE A 24 -4.32 -2.18 4.65
C PHE A 24 -5.23 -2.72 3.55
N THR A 25 -6.52 -2.50 3.71
CA THR A 25 -7.56 -2.90 2.76
C THR A 25 -8.29 -1.70 2.20
N GLY A 26 -8.74 -1.84 0.96
CA GLY A 26 -9.48 -0.83 0.23
C GLY A 26 -10.31 -1.49 -0.86
N ASP A 27 -11.07 -0.70 -1.58
CA ASP A 27 -11.88 -1.09 -2.73
C ASP A 27 -11.02 -1.67 -3.85
N ILE A 28 -9.73 -1.29 -3.91
CA ILE A 28 -8.76 -1.89 -4.84
C ILE A 28 -8.30 -3.29 -4.42
N GLY A 29 -8.44 -3.66 -3.15
CA GLY A 29 -7.91 -4.90 -2.58
C GLY A 29 -6.98 -4.65 -1.39
N THR A 30 -5.82 -5.32 -1.38
CA THR A 30 -4.89 -5.29 -0.24
C THR A 30 -3.58 -4.60 -0.61
N VAL A 31 -3.15 -3.67 0.25
CA VAL A 31 -1.84 -3.03 0.22
C VAL A 31 -1.04 -3.52 1.43
N ARG A 32 0.13 -4.09 1.18
CA ARG A 32 1.06 -4.51 2.25
C ARG A 32 2.37 -3.77 2.12
N PHE A 33 2.73 -2.97 3.12
CA PHE A 33 4.06 -2.39 3.19
C PHE A 33 5.10 -3.45 3.57
N THR A 34 6.30 -3.28 3.04
CA THR A 34 7.49 -4.04 3.44
C THR A 34 8.53 -3.07 3.98
N ARG A 35 9.28 -3.53 4.98
CA ARG A 35 10.31 -2.74 5.65
C ARG A 35 11.70 -3.24 5.31
N ASP A 36 12.67 -2.32 5.30
CA ASP A 36 14.10 -2.65 5.20
C ASP A 36 14.63 -3.22 6.53
N SER A 37 15.91 -3.60 6.55
CA SER A 37 16.58 -4.11 7.76
C SER A 37 16.62 -3.10 8.91
N ARG A 38 16.41 -1.81 8.63
CA ARG A 38 16.32 -0.72 9.61
C ARG A 38 14.87 -0.41 10.02
N GLN A 39 13.93 -1.31 9.70
CA GLN A 39 12.50 -1.19 10.00
C GLN A 39 11.80 0.01 9.31
N ARG A 40 12.39 0.60 8.27
CA ARG A 40 11.78 1.69 7.49
C ARG A 40 10.99 1.12 6.33
N VAL A 41 9.83 1.69 6.03
CA VAL A 41 9.03 1.30 4.85
C VAL A 41 9.86 1.54 3.58
N SER A 42 10.09 0.47 2.82
CA SER A 42 10.96 0.44 1.63
C SER A 42 10.23 0.04 0.35
N ALA A 43 9.07 -0.60 0.47
CA ALA A 43 8.26 -1.01 -0.67
C ALA A 43 6.81 -1.26 -0.23
N LEU A 44 5.93 -1.44 -1.22
CA LEU A 44 4.59 -1.95 -1.00
C LEU A 44 4.25 -3.02 -2.04
N VAL A 45 3.43 -3.99 -1.63
CA VAL A 45 2.88 -5.03 -2.48
C VAL A 45 1.37 -4.82 -2.59
N LEU A 46 0.88 -4.73 -3.82
CA LEU A 46 -0.54 -4.61 -4.15
C LEU A 46 -1.09 -5.97 -4.63
N ASN A 47 -2.21 -6.38 -4.04
CA ASN A 47 -3.07 -7.44 -4.55
C ASN A 47 -4.44 -6.84 -4.90
N ALA A 48 -4.82 -6.88 -6.17
CA ALA A 48 -6.01 -6.23 -6.71
C ALA A 48 -6.68 -7.10 -7.78
N GLY A 49 -7.79 -7.77 -7.43
CA GLY A 49 -8.49 -8.70 -8.33
C GLY A 49 -7.55 -9.79 -8.87
N ARG A 50 -7.26 -9.74 -10.18
CA ARG A 50 -6.33 -10.66 -10.87
C ARG A 50 -4.86 -10.26 -10.75
N ILE A 51 -4.56 -9.02 -10.40
CA ILE A 51 -3.19 -8.56 -10.17
C ILE A 51 -2.76 -9.06 -8.80
N ARG A 52 -1.73 -9.90 -8.77
CA ARG A 52 -1.18 -10.48 -7.54
C ARG A 52 0.28 -10.09 -7.39
N ASN A 53 0.69 -9.84 -6.15
CA ASN A 53 2.08 -9.58 -5.76
C ASN A 53 2.76 -8.43 -6.54
N PHE A 54 1.99 -7.44 -7.00
CA PHE A 54 2.55 -6.33 -7.77
C PHE A 54 3.31 -5.38 -6.84
N ARG A 55 4.62 -5.29 -7.02
CA ARG A 55 5.53 -4.60 -6.10
C ARG A 55 5.89 -3.22 -6.62
N PHE A 56 5.79 -2.23 -5.74
CA PHE A 56 6.39 -0.91 -5.94
C PHE A 56 7.53 -0.74 -4.95
N GLU A 57 8.63 -0.17 -5.43
CA GLU A 57 9.76 0.20 -4.59
C GLU A 57 9.68 1.68 -4.23
N LYS A 58 9.97 1.99 -2.97
CA LYS A 58 10.11 3.38 -2.55
C LYS A 58 11.42 3.90 -3.11
N ARG A 59 11.34 4.82 -4.06
CA ARG A 59 12.52 5.58 -4.49
C ARG A 59 12.99 6.44 -3.32
N VAL A 60 14.29 6.40 -3.09
CA VAL A 60 14.99 7.27 -2.15
C VAL A 60 15.86 8.14 -3.04
N ASP A 61 15.47 9.41 -3.17
CA ASP A 61 16.34 10.42 -3.77
C ASP A 61 17.39 10.86 -2.72
#